data_AF-A0A1F3K6H5-F1
#
_entry.id   AF-A0A1F3K6H5-F1
#
_cell.length_a   1.000
_cell.length_b   1.000
_cell.length_c   1.000
_cell.angle_alpha   90.00
_cell.angle_beta   90.00
_cell.angle_gamma   90.00
#
_symmetry.space_group_name_H-M   'P 1'
#
loop_
_entity.id
_entity.type
_entity.pdbx_description
1 polymer ?
#
loop_
_entity_poly.entity_id
_entity_poly.type
_entity_poly.pdbx_seq_one_letter_code
_entity_poly.pdbx_strand_id
1 'polypeptide(L)'
;MKYEIEIMKPLFRLLWLQSDNYKLPIQNMGYNLMEVGKFTGRTRDIIKHYLDYLIDQGFMELVSEKPLLYQFTDKGRLIKGMDDIEKIINNVA
;
A
#
# COMPACT_ATOMS: atom_id res chain seq x y z
N MET A 1 -12.39 6.59 9.43
CA MET A 1 -11.79 5.29 9.84
C MET A 1 -10.43 5.60 10.44
N LYS A 2 -10.05 4.99 11.56
CA LYS A 2 -8.68 5.06 12.06
C LYS A 2 -7.88 3.96 11.36
N TYR A 3 -6.73 4.29 10.77
CA TYR A 3 -5.86 3.29 10.15
C TYR A 3 -5.06 2.56 11.25
N GLU A 4 -4.96 1.24 11.15
CA GLU A 4 -4.24 0.37 12.08
C GLU A 4 -2.88 0.00 11.48
N ILE A 5 -1.82 0.13 12.26
CA ILE A 5 -0.47 -0.24 11.82
C ILE A 5 -0.37 -1.73 11.47
N GLU A 6 -1.09 -2.58 12.19
CA GLU A 6 -1.14 -4.03 11.96
C GLU A 6 -1.72 -4.39 10.58
N ILE A 7 -2.40 -3.46 9.90
CA ILE A 7 -2.91 -3.64 8.54
C ILE A 7 -2.02 -2.92 7.52
N MET A 8 -1.68 -1.65 7.78
CA MET A 8 -0.91 -0.83 6.86
C MET A 8 0.50 -1.40 6.63
N LYS A 9 1.15 -1.93 7.68
CA LYS A 9 2.51 -2.46 7.59
C LYS A 9 2.60 -3.71 6.72
N PRO A 10 1.77 -4.77 6.90
CA PRO A 10 1.75 -5.90 5.99
C PRO A 10 1.42 -5.51 4.55
N LEU A 11 0.47 -4.59 4.35
CA LEU A 11 0.14 -4.07 3.02
C LEU A 11 1.35 -3.43 2.35
N PHE A 12 1.95 -2.43 3.01
CA PHE A 12 3.09 -1.71 2.47
C PHE A 12 4.25 -2.66 2.15
N ARG A 13 4.58 -3.57 3.07
CA ARG A 13 5.66 -4.55 2.88
C ARG A 13 5.42 -5.46 1.68
N LEU A 14 4.20 -5.97 1.52
CA LEU A 14 3.88 -6.83 0.37
C LEU A 14 4.02 -6.04 -0.93
N LEU A 15 3.42 -4.86 -1.02
CA LEU A 15 3.48 -4.02 -2.21
C LEU A 15 4.93 -3.62 -2.54
N TRP A 16 5.73 -3.30 -1.54
CA TRP A 16 7.15 -3.02 -1.68
C TRP A 16 7.92 -4.19 -2.31
N LEU A 17 7.69 -5.41 -1.82
CA LEU A 17 8.29 -6.62 -2.40
C LEU A 17 7.83 -6.85 -3.84
N GLN A 18 6.52 -6.73 -4.11
CA GLN A 18 5.95 -6.94 -5.44
C GLN A 18 6.43 -5.91 -6.47
N SER A 19 6.84 -4.73 -6.02
CA SER A 19 7.43 -3.68 -6.86
C SER A 19 8.94 -3.84 -7.09
N ASP A 20 9.56 -4.98 -6.74
CA ASP A 20 11.02 -5.16 -6.69
C ASP A 20 11.71 -4.01 -5.95
N ASN A 21 11.25 -3.73 -4.73
CA ASN A 21 11.66 -2.56 -3.96
C ASN A 21 11.49 -1.29 -4.82
N TYR A 22 10.24 -0.90 -5.09
CA TYR A 22 9.78 0.29 -5.83
C TYR A 22 10.24 0.47 -7.29
N LYS A 23 11.05 -0.43 -7.84
CA LYS A 23 11.61 -0.29 -9.19
C LYS A 23 10.61 -0.59 -10.30
N LEU A 24 9.60 -1.42 -10.01
CA LEU A 24 8.65 -1.93 -11.01
C LEU A 24 7.19 -1.63 -10.62
N PRO A 25 6.32 -1.39 -11.60
CA PRO A 25 4.88 -1.34 -11.37
C PRO A 25 4.35 -2.68 -10.83
N ILE A 26 3.38 -2.60 -9.92
CA ILE A 26 2.71 -3.72 -9.28
C ILE A 26 1.48 -4.09 -10.11
N GLN A 27 1.40 -5.37 -10.48
CA GLN A 27 0.23 -5.97 -11.11
C GLN A 27 -0.62 -6.74 -10.09
N ASN A 28 -1.77 -7.26 -10.53
CA ASN A 28 -2.60 -8.17 -9.74
C ASN A 28 -2.95 -7.65 -8.34
N MET A 29 -3.23 -6.34 -8.23
CA MET A 29 -3.48 -5.67 -6.95
C MET A 29 -4.57 -6.38 -6.13
N GLY A 30 -5.63 -6.88 -6.78
CA GLY A 30 -6.68 -7.65 -6.10
C GLY A 30 -6.18 -8.93 -5.40
N TYR A 31 -5.19 -9.62 -5.97
CA TYR A 31 -4.53 -10.76 -5.33
C TYR A 31 -3.70 -10.31 -4.13
N ASN A 32 -2.90 -9.25 -4.27
CA ASN A 32 -2.12 -8.70 -3.16
C ASN A 32 -2.99 -8.28 -1.98
N LEU A 33 -4.12 -7.60 -2.23
CA LEU A 33 -5.07 -7.22 -1.18
C LEU A 33 -5.70 -8.44 -0.49
N MET A 34 -5.98 -9.50 -1.24
CA MET A 34 -6.49 -10.75 -0.68
C MET A 34 -5.46 -11.44 0.22
N GLU A 35 -4.20 -11.50 -0.20
CA GLU A 35 -3.12 -12.09 0.60
C GLU A 35 -2.93 -11.33 1.92
N VAL A 36 -2.88 -9.99 1.87
CA VAL A 36 -2.82 -9.17 3.10
C VAL A 36 -4.04 -9.43 3.99
N GLY A 37 -5.23 -9.57 3.40
CA GLY A 37 -6.45 -9.93 4.14
C GLY A 37 -6.32 -11.24 4.91
N LYS A 38 -5.72 -12.28 4.30
CA LYS A 38 -5.44 -13.56 4.99
C LYS A 38 -4.48 -13.39 6.17
N PHE A 39 -3.40 -12.61 6.00
CA PHE A 39 -2.43 -12.37 7.07
C PHE A 39 -2.99 -11.56 8.24
N THR A 40 -3.90 -10.62 7.95
CA THR A 40 -4.44 -9.66 8.95
C THR A 40 -5.80 -10.07 9.50
N GLY A 41 -6.43 -11.12 8.95
CA GLY A 41 -7.79 -11.51 9.31
C GLY A 41 -8.83 -10.46 8.93
N ARG A 42 -8.59 -9.69 7.86
CA ARG A 42 -9.48 -8.62 7.38
C ARG A 42 -9.95 -8.92 5.96
N THR A 43 -11.09 -8.35 5.58
CA THR A 43 -11.62 -8.53 4.22
C THR A 43 -10.83 -7.71 3.22
N ARG A 44 -10.84 -8.15 1.96
CA ARG A 44 -10.18 -7.45 0.85
C ARG A 44 -10.64 -5.98 0.75
N ASP A 45 -11.91 -5.71 0.98
CA ASP A 45 -12.47 -4.35 0.87
C ASP A 45 -11.93 -3.43 1.97
N ILE A 46 -11.71 -3.95 3.19
CA ILE A 46 -11.01 -3.21 4.24
C ILE A 46 -9.56 -2.91 3.81
N ILE A 47 -8.82 -3.89 3.29
CA ILE A 47 -7.44 -3.64 2.82
C ILE A 47 -7.43 -2.64 1.65
N LYS A 48 -8.45 -2.70 0.77
CA LYS A 48 -8.60 -1.74 -0.34
C LYS A 48 -8.68 -0.30 0.19
N HIS A 49 -9.40 -0.05 1.29
CA HIS A 49 -9.44 1.29 1.88
C HIS A 49 -8.07 1.79 2.36
N TYR A 50 -7.14 0.89 2.72
CA TYR A 50 -5.76 1.26 3.07
C TYR A 50 -4.94 1.57 1.81
N LEU A 51 -5.15 0.81 0.72
CA LEU A 51 -4.55 1.13 -0.58
C LEU A 51 -5.05 2.47 -1.11
N ASP A 52 -6.37 2.70 -1.08
CA ASP A 52 -6.98 3.96 -1.52
C ASP A 52 -6.39 5.14 -0.76
N TYR A 53 -6.18 4.99 0.55
CA TYR A 53 -5.48 5.99 1.36
C TYR A 53 -4.04 6.25 0.91
N LEU A 54 -3.26 5.21 0.59
CA LEU A 54 -1.90 5.40 0.06
C LEU A 54 -1.90 6.17 -1.28
N ILE A 55 -2.93 5.95 -2.10
CA ILE A 55 -3.12 6.66 -3.37
C ILE A 55 -3.54 8.11 -3.12
N ASP A 56 -4.53 8.35 -2.27
CA ASP A 56 -5.03 9.67 -1.92
C ASP A 56 -3.95 10.55 -1.28
N GLN A 57 -3.05 9.96 -0.50
CA GLN A 57 -1.89 10.63 0.08
C GLN A 57 -0.73 10.80 -0.91
N GLY A 58 -0.86 10.32 -2.14
CA GLY A 58 0.12 10.44 -3.21
C GLY A 58 1.38 9.60 -3.00
N PHE A 59 1.32 8.52 -2.19
CA PHE A 59 2.43 7.56 -2.06
C PHE A 59 2.42 6.52 -3.18
N MET A 60 1.24 6.27 -3.74
CA MET A 60 1.06 5.39 -4.89
C MET A 60 0.18 6.06 -5.93
N GLU A 61 0.27 5.58 -7.15
CA GLU A 61 -0.56 6.05 -8.25
C GLU A 61 -0.90 4.90 -9.21
N LEU A 62 -2.02 5.06 -9.92
CA LEU A 62 -2.39 4.21 -11.02
C LEU A 62 -1.67 4.67 -12.29
N VAL A 63 -0.90 3.80 -12.93
CA VAL A 63 -0.11 4.14 -14.13
C VAL A 63 -0.65 3.54 -15.42
N SER A 64 -1.48 2.51 -15.31
CA SER A 64 -2.21 1.95 -16.45
C SER A 64 -3.49 1.29 -15.99
N GLU A 65 -4.56 1.46 -16.74
CA GLU A 65 -5.82 0.75 -16.53
C GLU A 65 -5.85 -0.61 -17.26
N LYS A 66 -5.04 -0.76 -18.32
CA LYS A 66 -4.99 -1.96 -19.18
C LYS A 66 -3.55 -2.22 -19.66
N PRO A 67 -2.80 -3.15 -19.02
CA PRO A 67 -3.17 -3.88 -17.81
C PRO A 67 -3.30 -2.95 -16.58
N LEU A 68 -4.04 -3.36 -15.55
CA LEU A 68 -4.18 -2.59 -14.32
C LEU A 68 -2.86 -2.58 -13.53
N LEU A 69 -2.19 -1.43 -13.49
CA LEU A 69 -0.86 -1.25 -12.90
C LEU A 69 -0.84 -0.08 -11.93
N TYR A 70 -0.23 -0.31 -10.77
CA TYR A 70 0.05 0.72 -9.78
C TYR A 70 1.55 0.86 -9.57
N GLN A 71 2.03 2.02 -9.16
CA GLN A 71 3.42 2.19 -8.76
C GLN A 71 3.56 3.07 -7.53
N PHE A 72 4.70 2.98 -6.86
CA PHE A 72 5.11 3.96 -5.87
C PHE A 72 5.55 5.25 -6.55
N THR A 73 5.04 6.37 -6.07
CA THR A 73 5.53 7.70 -6.44
C THR A 73 6.88 7.96 -5.78
N ASP A 74 7.55 9.06 -6.13
CA ASP A 74 8.78 9.47 -5.44
C ASP A 74 8.54 9.72 -3.94
N LYS A 75 7.36 10.23 -3.55
CA LYS A 75 6.96 10.36 -2.14
C LYS A 75 6.86 8.99 -1.47
N GLY A 76 6.26 8.00 -2.14
CA GLY A 76 6.14 6.63 -1.63
C GLY A 76 7.47 5.93 -1.43
N ARG A 77 8.45 6.19 -2.29
CA ARG A 77 9.81 5.63 -2.22
C ARG A 77 10.61 6.09 -1.01
N LEU A 78 10.23 7.21 -0.40
CA LEU A 78 10.90 7.75 0.79
C LEU A 78 10.53 7.01 2.08
N ILE A 79 9.50 6.15 2.06
CA ILE A 79 9.08 5.35 3.20
C ILE A 79 10.06 4.19 3.35
N LYS A 80 10.89 4.21 4.40
CA LYS A 80 11.97 3.22 4.59
C LYS A 80 11.77 2.34 5.82
N GLY A 81 10.85 2.69 6.72
CA GLY A 81 10.69 1.96 7.97
C GLY A 81 9.33 2.09 8.64
N MET A 82 9.21 1.41 9.78
CA MET A 82 7.99 1.43 10.60
C MET A 82 7.61 2.84 11.05
N ASP A 83 8.60 3.64 11.46
CA ASP A 83 8.39 5.01 11.93
C ASP A 83 7.73 5.90 10.87
N ASP A 84 8.07 5.68 9.59
CA ASP A 84 7.46 6.42 8.48
C ASP A 84 6.00 6.02 8.29
N ILE A 85 5.71 4.71 8.38
CA ILE A 85 4.34 4.17 8.30
C ILE A 85 3.48 4.67 9.48
N GLU A 86 4.03 4.75 10.68
CA GLU A 86 3.34 5.32 11.85
C GLU A 86 3.00 6.80 11.66
N LYS A 87 3.94 7.60 11.14
CA LYS A 87 3.70 9.02 10.85
C LYS A 87 2.58 9.20 9.82
N ILE A 88 2.57 8.36 8.79
CA ILE A 88 1.54 8.33 7.75
C ILE A 88 0.17 8.07 8.39
N ILE A 89 0.03 6.97 9.14
CA ILE A 89 -1.25 6.56 9.76
C ILE A 89 -1.78 7.60 10.74
N ASN A 90 -0.89 8.24 11.50
CA ASN A 90 -1.26 9.19 12.53
C ASN A 90 -1.46 10.62 12.00
N ASN A 91 -1.30 10.86 10.68
CA ASN A 91 -1.39 12.20 10.06
C ASN A 91 -0.56 13.26 10.82
N VAL A 92 0.62 12.88 11.30
CA VAL A 92 1.50 13.84 11.97
C VAL A 92 2.30 14.57 10.89
N ALA A 93 1.71 15.66 10.40
CA ALA A 93 2.42 16.72 9.68
C ALA A 93 3.20 17.59 10.67
#